data_AF-A0A9C8LJB2-F1
#
_entry.id   AF-A0A9C8LJB2-F1
#
_cell.length_a   1.000
_cell.length_b   1.000
_cell.length_c   1.000
_cell.angle_alpha   90.00
_cell.angle_beta   90.00
_cell.angle_gamma   90.00
#
_symmetry.space_group_name_H-M   'P 1'
#
loop_
_entity.id
_entity.type
_entity.pdbx_description
1 polymer ?
#
loop_
_entity_poly.entity_id
_entity_poly.type
_entity_poly.pdbx_seq_one_letter_code
_entity_poly.pdbx_strand_id
1 'polypeptide(L)'
;MGWLSDETGLEKCAANFVPLTPLSFLNRAVQVWPDREALVHGARRYTYRQYHDRSSRLASALAAMGVRPGDVVATLLPNIPAQAEAHFGVPACGAVLNTINIRLDA
;
A
#
# COMPACT_ATOMS: atom_id res chain seq x y z
N MET A 1 27.54 -5.21 8.59
CA MET A 1 26.74 -4.07 9.15
C MET A 1 26.79 -4.26 10.66
N GLY A 2 27.65 -3.51 11.35
CA GLY A 2 28.54 -4.10 12.35
C GLY A 2 28.08 -4.22 13.80
N TRP A 3 27.28 -5.25 14.12
CA TRP A 3 27.07 -5.71 15.52
C TRP A 3 27.34 -7.21 15.73
N LEU A 4 27.59 -7.97 14.66
CA LEU A 4 27.91 -9.40 14.72
C LEU A 4 29.41 -9.62 14.49
N SER A 5 30.01 -10.50 15.28
CA SER A 5 31.41 -10.91 15.15
C SER A 5 31.69 -11.84 13.97
N ASP A 6 30.64 -12.43 13.38
CA ASP A 6 30.66 -13.23 12.15
C ASP A 6 29.33 -13.05 11.41
N GLU A 7 29.41 -12.74 10.11
CA GLU A 7 28.25 -12.56 9.22
C GLU A 7 28.19 -13.66 8.13
N THR A 8 29.02 -14.70 8.23
CA THR A 8 29.01 -15.88 7.33
C THR A 8 27.64 -16.58 7.39
N GLY A 9 27.02 -16.86 6.25
CA GLY A 9 25.66 -17.44 6.20
C GLY A 9 24.52 -16.43 6.28
N LEU A 10 24.83 -15.12 6.38
CA LEU A 10 23.86 -14.02 6.30
C LEU A 10 23.86 -13.34 4.93
N GLU A 11 24.35 -14.03 3.90
CA GLU A 11 24.28 -13.53 2.53
C GLU A 11 22.83 -13.22 2.16
N LYS A 12 22.67 -12.24 1.27
CA LYS A 12 21.36 -11.84 0.79
C LYS A 12 20.69 -13.02 0.09
N CYS A 13 19.55 -13.42 0.61
CA CYS A 13 18.67 -14.43 0.07
C CYS A 13 17.22 -13.94 0.13
N ALA A 14 16.29 -14.71 -0.44
CA ALA A 14 14.88 -14.35 -0.46
C ALA A 14 14.26 -14.15 0.94
N ALA A 15 14.84 -14.77 1.98
CA ALA A 15 14.35 -14.64 3.35
C ALA A 15 14.77 -13.34 4.06
N ASN A 16 15.89 -12.72 3.66
CA ASN A 16 16.47 -11.56 4.35
C ASN A 16 16.70 -10.33 3.44
N PHE A 17 16.43 -10.44 2.14
CA PHE A 17 16.65 -9.36 1.18
C PHE A 17 15.49 -9.22 0.20
N VAL A 18 14.69 -8.17 0.40
CA VAL A 18 13.49 -7.84 -0.39
C VAL A 18 13.32 -6.32 -0.43
N PRO A 19 12.84 -5.72 -1.54
CA PRO A 19 12.45 -4.32 -1.57
C PRO A 19 11.37 -4.03 -0.52
N LEU A 20 11.64 -3.07 0.38
CA LEU A 20 10.67 -2.61 1.37
C LEU A 20 9.63 -1.71 0.68
N THR A 21 8.55 -2.33 0.23
CA THR A 21 7.42 -1.61 -0.37
C THR A 21 6.29 -1.43 0.65
N PRO A 22 5.50 -0.34 0.58
CA PRO A 22 4.28 -0.21 1.38
C PRO A 22 3.34 -1.42 1.23
N LEU A 23 3.28 -2.01 0.03
CA LEU A 23 2.48 -3.19 -0.27
C LEU A 23 2.88 -4.40 0.58
N SER A 24 4.19 -4.60 0.81
CA SER A 24 4.68 -5.72 1.62
C SER A 24 4.16 -5.67 3.07
N PHE A 25 4.00 -4.48 3.64
CA PHE A 25 3.46 -4.31 4.98
C PHE A 25 1.97 -4.64 5.06
N LEU A 26 1.16 -4.19 4.09
CA LEU A 26 -0.28 -4.51 4.09
C LEU A 26 -0.53 -6.01 3.86
N ASN A 27 0.24 -6.63 2.95
CA ASN A 27 0.19 -8.07 2.73
C ASN A 27 0.57 -8.86 3.98
N ARG A 28 1.59 -8.41 4.72
CA ARG A 28 1.96 -9.04 5.98
C ARG A 28 0.89 -8.86 7.04
N ALA A 29 0.31 -7.66 7.14
CA ALA A 29 -0.72 -7.36 8.15
C ALA A 29 -1.98 -8.21 7.95
N VAL A 30 -2.44 -8.43 6.71
CA VAL A 30 -3.60 -9.31 6.47
C VAL A 30 -3.32 -10.78 6.78
N GLN A 31 -2.08 -11.23 6.66
CA GLN A 31 -1.70 -12.61 7.04
C GLN A 31 -1.65 -12.82 8.55
N VAL A 32 -1.16 -11.83 9.31
CA VAL A 32 -0.91 -11.99 10.75
C VAL A 32 -2.10 -11.51 11.59
N TRP A 33 -2.79 -10.45 11.14
CA TRP A 33 -3.82 -9.74 11.90
C TRP A 33 -5.04 -9.38 11.05
N PRO A 34 -5.64 -10.33 10.30
CA PRO A 34 -6.69 -10.01 9.32
C PRO A 34 -7.89 -9.28 9.91
N ASP A 35 -8.28 -9.62 11.14
CA ASP A 35 -9.51 -9.13 11.77
C ASP A 35 -9.24 -7.98 12.77
N ARG A 36 -7.99 -7.50 12.88
CA ARG A 36 -7.65 -6.29 13.64
C ARG A 36 -8.06 -5.05 12.84
N GLU A 37 -8.49 -4.02 13.56
CA GLU A 37 -8.82 -2.71 13.00
C GLU A 37 -7.58 -2.06 12.36
N ALA A 38 -7.71 -1.67 11.09
CA ALA A 38 -6.65 -1.11 10.27
C ALA A 38 -6.91 0.35 9.87
N LEU A 39 -8.18 0.70 9.65
CA LEU A 39 -8.55 2.04 9.22
C LEU A 39 -9.83 2.52 9.89
N VAL A 40 -9.76 3.75 10.39
CA VAL A 40 -10.79 4.42 11.19
C VAL A 40 -11.13 5.75 10.54
N HIS A 41 -12.39 5.97 10.22
CA HIS A 41 -12.85 7.26 9.70
C HIS A 41 -14.28 7.57 10.15
N GLY A 42 -14.44 8.51 11.09
CA GLY A 42 -15.73 8.81 11.70
C GLY A 42 -16.31 7.59 12.41
N ALA A 43 -17.49 7.12 12.00
CA ALA A 43 -18.11 5.88 12.48
C ALA A 43 -17.65 4.62 11.70
N ARG A 44 -16.98 4.79 10.55
CA ARG A 44 -16.52 3.66 9.74
C ARG A 44 -15.26 3.04 10.36
N ARG A 45 -15.23 1.71 10.37
CA ARG A 45 -14.11 0.88 10.82
C ARG A 45 -13.87 -0.21 9.78
N TYR A 46 -12.62 -0.42 9.40
CA TYR A 46 -12.23 -1.52 8.54
C TYR A 46 -11.14 -2.35 9.21
N THR A 47 -11.27 -3.67 9.11
CA THR A 47 -10.19 -4.59 9.46
C THR A 47 -9.10 -4.60 8.40
N TYR A 48 -7.92 -5.17 8.70
CA TYR A 48 -6.86 -5.33 7.69
C TYR A 48 -7.32 -6.14 6.47
N ARG A 49 -8.14 -7.17 6.68
CA ARG A 49 -8.76 -7.95 5.60
C ARG A 49 -9.61 -7.06 4.70
N GLN A 50 -10.52 -6.29 5.28
CA GLN A 50 -11.39 -5.39 4.52
C GLN A 50 -10.60 -4.30 3.80
N TYR A 51 -9.58 -3.74 4.46
CA TYR A 51 -8.75 -2.69 3.88
C TYR A 51 -7.90 -3.19 2.71
N HIS A 52 -7.33 -4.39 2.83
CA HIS A 52 -6.62 -5.08 1.76
C HIS A 52 -7.56 -5.37 0.58
N ASP A 53 -8.76 -5.91 0.82
CA ASP A 53 -9.73 -6.23 -0.23
C ASP A 53 -10.18 -4.97 -0.98
N ARG A 54 -10.42 -3.87 -0.27
CA ARG A 54 -10.78 -2.58 -0.87
C ARG A 54 -9.65 -2.03 -1.75
N SER A 55 -8.41 -2.06 -1.26
CA SER A 55 -7.23 -1.64 -2.03
C SER A 55 -7.02 -2.52 -3.26
N SER A 56 -7.23 -3.83 -3.15
CA SER A 56 -7.13 -4.78 -4.25
C SER A 56 -8.20 -4.55 -5.32
N ARG A 57 -9.44 -4.23 -4.91
CA ARG A 57 -10.52 -3.86 -5.83
C ARG A 57 -10.20 -2.58 -6.60
N LEU A 58 -9.61 -1.58 -5.93
CA LEU A 58 -9.16 -0.36 -6.61
C LEU A 58 -8.07 -0.66 -7.65
N ALA A 59 -7.05 -1.44 -7.27
CA ALA A 59 -5.98 -1.84 -8.19
C ALA A 59 -6.52 -2.57 -9.43
N SER A 60 -7.44 -3.53 -9.22
CA SER A 60 -8.09 -4.28 -10.29
C SER A 60 -8.93 -3.37 -11.20
N ALA A 61 -9.68 -2.42 -10.63
CA ALA A 61 -10.46 -1.47 -11.41
C ALA A 61 -9.58 -0.55 -12.27
N LEU A 62 -8.47 -0.04 -11.71
CA LEU A 62 -7.51 0.79 -12.45
C LEU A 62 -6.87 0.02 -13.61
N ALA A 63 -6.45 -1.23 -13.36
CA ALA A 63 -5.94 -2.10 -14.41
C ALA A 63 -6.98 -2.35 -15.52
N ALA A 64 -8.25 -2.58 -15.15
CA ALA A 64 -9.35 -2.74 -16.11
C ALA A 64 -9.65 -1.47 -16.91
N MET A 65 -9.37 -0.28 -16.35
CA MET A 65 -9.44 1.00 -17.06
C MET A 65 -8.24 1.25 -17.98
N GLY A 66 -7.27 0.35 -18.03
CA GLY A 66 -6.11 0.43 -18.92
C GLY A 66 -4.89 1.13 -18.32
N VAL A 67 -4.88 1.41 -17.01
CA VAL A 67 -3.69 1.90 -16.31
C VAL A 67 -2.59 0.85 -16.37
N ARG A 68 -1.39 1.25 -16.78
CA ARG A 68 -0.22 0.38 -16.95
C ARG A 68 0.81 0.64 -15.86
N PRO A 69 1.69 -0.34 -15.57
CA PRO A 69 2.82 -0.12 -14.70
C PRO A 69 3.66 1.08 -15.16
N GLY A 70 3.99 1.98 -14.22
CA GLY A 70 4.69 3.23 -14.48
C GLY A 70 3.80 4.43 -14.81
N ASP A 71 2.51 4.24 -15.14
CA ASP A 71 1.58 5.35 -15.33
C ASP A 71 1.38 6.13 -14.03
N VAL A 72 1.10 7.43 -14.14
CA VAL A 72 0.82 8.30 -13.00
C VAL A 72 -0.69 8.40 -12.80
N VAL A 73 -1.16 8.06 -11.60
CA VAL A 73 -2.56 8.25 -11.18
C VAL A 73 -2.63 9.41 -10.21
N ALA A 74 -3.25 10.51 -10.64
CA ALA A 74 -3.48 11.66 -9.80
C ALA A 74 -4.73 11.47 -8.92
N THR A 75 -4.65 11.88 -7.66
CA THR A 75 -5.80 11.93 -6.74
C THR A 75 -6.04 13.37 -6.30
N LEU A 76 -7.30 13.79 -6.33
CA LEU A 76 -7.76 15.07 -5.78
C LEU A 76 -8.86 14.77 -4.76
N LEU A 77 -8.44 14.31 -3.58
CA LEU A 77 -9.34 13.81 -2.53
C LEU A 77 -8.96 14.40 -1.16
N PRO A 78 -9.94 14.60 -0.26
CA PRO A 78 -9.65 14.90 1.14
C PRO A 78 -9.03 13.68 1.86
N ASN A 79 -8.68 13.85 3.15
CA ASN A 79 -8.20 12.76 4.01
C ASN A 79 -9.34 11.80 4.41
N ILE A 80 -9.77 10.98 3.45
CA ILE A 80 -10.86 10.00 3.57
C ILE A 80 -10.35 8.58 3.25
N PRO A 81 -11.10 7.50 3.58
CA PRO A 81 -10.68 6.13 3.35
C PRO A 81 -10.24 5.86 1.91
N ALA A 82 -10.93 6.42 0.92
CA ALA A 82 -10.57 6.25 -0.49
C ALA A 82 -9.16 6.79 -0.81
N GLN A 83 -8.74 7.90 -0.18
CA GLN A 83 -7.38 8.43 -0.34
C GLN A 83 -6.35 7.51 0.31
N ALA A 84 -6.64 6.94 1.48
CA ALA A 84 -5.78 5.96 2.12
C ALA A 84 -5.66 4.67 1.28
N GLU A 85 -6.79 4.16 0.76
CA GLU A 85 -6.85 3.01 -0.15
C GLU A 85 -6.02 3.26 -1.41
N ALA A 86 -6.00 4.48 -1.96
CA ALA A 86 -5.19 4.82 -3.14
C ALA A 86 -3.68 4.65 -2.91
N HIS A 87 -3.18 4.85 -1.68
CA HIS A 87 -1.76 4.65 -1.34
C HIS A 87 -1.32 3.18 -1.45
N PHE A 88 -2.26 2.25 -1.44
CA PHE A 88 -1.98 0.82 -1.66
C PHE A 88 -2.49 0.36 -3.03
N GLY A 89 -3.70 0.76 -3.43
CA GLY A 89 -4.32 0.32 -4.68
C GLY A 89 -3.59 0.79 -5.94
N VAL A 90 -3.12 2.04 -5.99
CA VAL A 90 -2.39 2.56 -7.15
C VAL A 90 -1.04 1.84 -7.31
N PRO A 91 -0.18 1.73 -6.27
CA PRO A 91 1.05 0.95 -6.40
C PRO A 91 0.80 -0.54 -6.64
N ALA A 92 -0.29 -1.11 -6.14
CA ALA A 92 -0.63 -2.52 -6.35
C ALA A 92 -0.94 -2.87 -7.82
N CYS A 93 -1.37 -1.90 -8.64
CA CYS A 93 -1.45 -2.09 -10.09
C CYS A 93 -0.17 -1.66 -10.84
N GLY A 94 0.92 -1.36 -10.10
CA GLY A 94 2.22 -0.97 -10.65
C GLY A 94 2.33 0.50 -11.05
N ALA A 95 1.29 1.31 -10.80
CA ALA A 95 1.27 2.73 -11.12
C ALA A 95 1.87 3.59 -10.00
N VAL A 96 2.13 4.86 -10.30
CA VAL A 96 2.67 5.84 -9.35
C VAL A 96 1.55 6.76 -8.88
N LEU A 97 1.34 6.85 -7.56
CA LEU A 97 0.36 7.76 -6.98
C LEU A 97 0.90 9.19 -6.94
N ASN A 98 0.14 10.13 -7.49
CA ASN A 98 0.37 11.57 -7.33
C ASN A 98 -0.79 12.19 -6.52
N THR A 99 -0.51 12.64 -5.30
CA THR A 99 -1.53 13.21 -4.41
C THR A 99 -1.58 14.73 -4.53
N ILE A 100 -2.71 15.27 -5.03
CA ILE A 100 -2.91 16.70 -5.20
C ILE A 100 -3.72 17.22 -4.01
N ASN A 101 -3.19 18.25 -3.35
CA ASN A 101 -3.88 18.89 -2.24
C ASN A 101 -5.14 19.61 -2.74
N ILE A 102 -6.30 19.25 -2.20
CA ILE A 102 -7.59 19.85 -2.57
C ILE A 102 -7.72 21.33 -2.17
N ARG A 103 -6.82 21.83 -1.32
CA ARG A 103 -6.78 23.23 -0.87
C ARG A 103 -5.68 24.03 -1.56
N LEU A 104 -5.11 23.52 -2.65
CA LEU A 104 -4.15 24.27 -3.43
C LEU A 104 -4.87 25.50 -4.01
N ASP A 105 -4.40 26.68 -3.60
CA ASP A 105 -4.86 27.98 -4.08
C ASP A 105 -3.73 28.63 -4.91
N ALA A 106 -4.08 29.59 -5.76
CA ALA A 106 -3.20 30.20 -6.76
C ALA A 106 -2.20 31.22 -6.19
#